data_AF-A0A7J9FX71-F1
#
_entry.id   AF-A0A7J9FX71-F1
#
_cell.length_a   1.000
_cell.length_b   1.000
_cell.length_c   1.000
_cell.angle_alpha   90.00
_cell.angle_beta   90.00
_cell.angle_gamma   90.00
#
_symmetry.space_group_name_H-M   'P 1'
#
loop_
_entity.id
_entity.type
_entity.pdbx_description
1 polymer ?
#
loop_
_entity_poly.entity_id
_entity_poly.type
_entity_poly.pdbx_seq_one_letter_code
_entity_poly.pdbx_strand_id
1 'polypeptide(L)' 'MMSPIHLPNCSHEACVQSCVEKYGESINGGCIDNQTCCCRF' A
#
# COMPACT_ATOMS: atom_id res chain seq x y z
N MET A 1 -12.62 -1.68 -2.47
CA MET A 1 -12.59 -0.64 -1.41
C MET A 1 -11.16 -0.08 -1.32
N MET A 2 -10.91 1.07 -0.68
CA MET A 2 -9.54 1.58 -0.49
C MET A 2 -9.21 1.64 0.99
N SER A 3 -8.05 1.08 1.37
CA SER A 3 -7.57 1.13 2.75
C SER A 3 -6.20 1.79 2.84
N PRO A 4 -6.05 2.84 3.64
CA PRO A 4 -4.75 3.44 3.90
C PRO A 4 -3.91 2.57 4.86
N ILE A 5 -2.61 2.55 4.62
CA ILE A 5 -1.57 1.96 5.46
C ILE A 5 -0.54 3.05 5.75
N HIS A 6 -0.21 3.23 7.02
CA HIS A 6 0.91 4.08 7.38
C HIS A 6 2.22 3.38 7.06
N LEU A 7 3.00 3.95 6.15
CA LEU A 7 4.25 3.38 5.64
C LEU A 7 5.31 4.48 5.53
N PRO A 8 6.21 4.64 6.51
CA PRO A 8 7.26 5.65 6.46
C PRO A 8 8.23 5.37 5.31
N ASN A 9 8.57 6.41 4.55
CA ASN A 9 9.29 6.30 3.26
C ASN A 9 8.50 5.46 2.24
N CYS A 10 7.23 5.80 2.08
CA CYS A 10 6.35 5.12 1.15
C CYS A 10 6.95 5.12 -0.25
N SER A 11 7.31 3.93 -0.72
CA SER A 11 7.71 3.67 -2.09
C SER A 11 6.67 2.77 -2.73
N HIS A 12 6.46 2.88 -4.05
CA HIS A 12 5.45 2.08 -4.75
C HIS A 12 5.61 0.59 -4.46
N GLU A 13 6.82 0.04 -4.57
CA GLU A 13 7.12 -1.36 -4.29
C GLU A 13 6.80 -1.75 -2.83
N ALA A 14 7.27 -0.96 -1.86
CA ALA A 14 7.02 -1.23 -0.43
C ALA A 14 5.51 -1.16 -0.08
N CYS A 15 4.79 -0.23 -0.73
CA CYS A 15 3.36 -0.08 -0.60
C CYS A 15 2.62 -1.29 -1.17
N VAL A 16 2.90 -1.67 -2.42
CA VAL A 16 2.32 -2.87 -3.06
C VAL A 16 2.61 -4.12 -2.24
N GLN A 17 3.85 -4.30 -1.77
CA GLN A 17 4.21 -5.45 -0.95
C GLN A 17 3.41 -5.49 0.36
N SER A 18 3.34 -4.36 1.08
CA SER A 18 2.53 -4.25 2.32
C SER A 18 1.05 -4.52 2.07
N CYS A 19 0.52 -4.06 0.93
CA CYS A 19 -0.86 -4.32 0.53
C CYS A 19 -1.09 -5.81 0.26
N VAL A 20 -0.16 -6.47 -0.43
CA VAL A 20 -0.23 -7.90 -0.72
C VAL A 20 -0.14 -8.73 0.56
N GLU A 21 0.76 -8.38 1.47
CA GLU A 21 0.91 -9.06 2.76
C GLU A 21 -0.34 -8.95 3.65
N LYS A 22 -1.04 -7.81 3.58
CA LYS A 22 -2.20 -7.54 4.45
C LYS A 22 -3.53 -8.02 3.88
N TYR A 23 -3.70 -7.96 2.56
CA TYR A 23 -4.99 -8.18 1.89
C TYR A 23 -4.98 -9.36 0.90
N GLY A 24 -3.81 -9.91 0.55
CA GLY A 24 -3.66 -11.09 -0.30
C GLY A 24 -2.96 -10.82 -1.64
N GLU A 25 -2.69 -11.89 -2.38
CA GLU A 25 -2.05 -11.83 -3.69
C GLU A 25 -2.96 -11.10 -4.70
N SER A 26 -2.40 -10.21 -5.53
CA SER A 26 -3.10 -9.34 -6.53
C SER A 26 -3.57 -7.95 -6.06
N ILE A 27 -3.23 -7.52 -4.85
CA ILE A 27 -3.58 -6.17 -4.39
C ILE A 27 -2.56 -5.14 -4.88
N ASN A 28 -3.07 -4.07 -5.50
CA ASN A 28 -2.26 -2.94 -5.90
C ASN A 28 -2.27 -1.85 -4.83
N GLY A 29 -1.17 -1.13 -4.71
CA GLY A 29 -0.99 -0.06 -3.74
C GLY A 29 -0.32 1.15 -4.37
N GLY A 30 -0.74 2.34 -3.98
CA GLY A 30 -0.09 3.59 -4.37
C GLY A 30 0.20 4.46 -3.16
N CYS A 31 1.37 5.09 -3.15
CA CYS A 31 1.69 6.12 -2.16
C CYS A 31 0.93 7.41 -2.49
N ILE A 32 0.12 7.86 -1.56
CA ILE A 32 -0.56 9.17 -1.64
C ILE A 32 0.28 10.28 -0.98
N ASP A 33 1.19 9.90 -0.08
CA ASP A 33 2.21 10.77 0.52
C ASP A 33 3.43 9.92 0.92
N ASN A 34 4.55 10.55 1.29
CA ASN A 34 5.77 9.89 1.77
C ASN A 34 5.58 9.00 3.01
N GLN A 35 4.43 9.10 3.70
CA GLN A 35 4.12 8.26 4.86
C GLN A 35 2.84 7.44 4.74
N THR A 36 2.14 7.51 3.61
CA THR A 36 0.83 6.87 3.48
C THR A 36 0.71 6.12 2.16
N CYS A 37 0.61 4.81 2.28
CA CYS A 37 0.29 3.87 1.22
C CYS A 37 -1.23 3.66 1.17
N CYS A 38 -1.81 3.53 -0.02
CA CYS A 38 -3.24 3.29 -0.21
C CYS A 38 -3.44 2.03 -1.04
N CYS A 39 -4.01 1.00 -0.43
CA CYS A 39 -4.25 -0.30 -1.06
C CYS A 39 -5.61 -0.34 -1.72
N ARG A 40 -5.67 -0.90 -2.93
CA ARG A 40 -6.89 -1.11 -3.71
C ARG A 40 -7.12 -2.60 -3.92
N PHE A 41 -8.18 -3.11 -3.28
CA PHE A 41 -8.64 -4.49 -3.33
C PHE A 41 -10.15 -4.56 -3.52
#